data_AF-A0A4Y9PF76-F1
#
_entry.id   AF-A0A4Y9PF76-F1
#
_cell.length_a   1.000
_cell.length_b   1.000
_cell.length_c   1.000
_cell.angle_alpha   90.00
_cell.angle_beta   90.00
_cell.angle_gamma   90.00
#
_symmetry.space_group_name_H-M   'P 1'
#
loop_
_entity.id
_entity.type
_entity.pdbx_description
1 polymer ?
#
loop_
_entity_poly.entity_id
_entity_poly.type
_entity_poly.pdbx_seq_one_letter_code
_entity_poly.pdbx_strand_id
1 'polypeptide(L)'
;MPRYLVSGIAGLVSDVAAVLREHDVEVVEVADIDDVPRVCTDAGAAAFEGYIQLPATFTVQGDTAVTRVHHFFAEGVLARFPAVAAALPALKPDSRLTFVTGVLPQDVSTEDDVAARAALVRILGRAAQADAANGLRICTLGSGATAKEIALTALGRSSGAASTTSEPEEYSEWRIELLGMMWAET
;
A
#
# COMPACT_ATOMS: atom_id res chain seq x y z
N MET A 1 4.29 -19.65 -13.12
CA MET A 1 3.17 -18.71 -13.14
C MET A 1 3.54 -17.55 -12.22
N PRO A 2 3.38 -16.28 -12.62
CA PRO A 2 3.60 -15.15 -11.72
C PRO A 2 2.63 -15.23 -10.55
N ARG A 3 3.10 -14.92 -9.34
CA ARG A 3 2.32 -15.01 -8.10
C ARG A 3 2.22 -13.65 -7.44
N TYR A 4 1.01 -13.19 -7.13
CA TYR A 4 0.75 -11.87 -6.56
C TYR A 4 0.07 -12.01 -5.21
N LEU A 5 0.51 -11.20 -4.26
CA LEU A 5 -0.20 -10.97 -3.01
C LEU A 5 -1.21 -9.84 -3.20
N VAL A 6 -2.44 -10.00 -2.74
CA VAL A 6 -3.47 -8.96 -2.79
C VAL A 6 -4.14 -8.88 -1.42
N SER A 7 -4.04 -7.73 -0.76
CA SER A 7 -4.66 -7.52 0.55
C SER A 7 -5.66 -6.36 0.56
N GLY A 8 -6.76 -6.49 1.32
CA GLY A 8 -7.72 -5.42 1.59
C GLY A 8 -9.15 -5.92 1.66
N ILE A 9 -10.14 -5.05 1.40
CA ILE A 9 -11.56 -5.41 1.47
C ILE A 9 -11.90 -6.61 0.57
N ALA A 10 -12.50 -7.64 1.17
CA ALA A 10 -12.73 -8.95 0.53
C ALA A 10 -13.38 -8.85 -0.85
N GLY A 11 -14.42 -8.02 -1.01
CA GLY A 11 -15.08 -7.84 -2.32
C GLY A 11 -14.13 -7.34 -3.41
N LEU A 12 -13.37 -6.27 -3.13
CA LEU A 12 -12.43 -5.72 -4.10
C LEU A 12 -11.22 -6.64 -4.32
N VAL A 13 -10.78 -7.36 -3.29
CA VAL A 13 -9.73 -8.39 -3.40
C VAL A 13 -10.15 -9.44 -4.41
N SER A 14 -11.36 -9.99 -4.28
CA SER A 14 -11.86 -11.01 -5.20
C SER A 14 -12.05 -10.47 -6.62
N ASP A 15 -12.54 -9.23 -6.79
CA ASP A 15 -12.68 -8.59 -8.10
C ASP A 15 -11.32 -8.40 -8.80
N VAL A 16 -10.31 -7.90 -8.09
CA VAL A 16 -8.95 -7.73 -8.62
C VAL A 16 -8.31 -9.09 -8.90
N ALA A 17 -8.50 -10.07 -8.02
CA ALA A 17 -7.97 -11.41 -8.18
C ALA A 17 -8.56 -12.11 -9.41
N ALA A 18 -9.84 -11.90 -9.71
CA ALA A 18 -10.47 -12.41 -10.94
C ALA A 18 -9.76 -11.88 -12.19
N VAL A 19 -9.52 -10.57 -12.28
CA VAL A 19 -8.82 -9.96 -13.42
C VAL A 19 -7.37 -10.43 -13.52
N LEU A 20 -6.66 -10.58 -12.40
CA LEU A 20 -5.30 -11.12 -12.42
C LEU A 20 -5.26 -12.55 -12.97
N ARG A 21 -6.22 -13.39 -12.57
CA ARG A 21 -6.31 -14.78 -13.05
C ARG A 21 -6.61 -14.88 -14.54
N GLU A 22 -7.37 -13.94 -15.12
CA GLU A 22 -7.55 -13.82 -16.59
C GLU A 22 -6.23 -13.56 -17.33
N HIS A 23 -5.17 -13.17 -16.62
CA HIS A 23 -3.83 -12.93 -17.13
C HIS A 23 -2.81 -13.98 -16.68
N ASP A 24 -3.26 -15.19 -16.33
CA ASP A 24 -2.43 -16.33 -15.91
C ASP A 24 -1.57 -16.01 -14.67
N VAL A 25 -2.13 -15.30 -13.70
CA VAL A 25 -1.49 -14.97 -12.43
C VAL A 25 -2.08 -15.79 -11.30
N GLU A 26 -1.22 -16.40 -10.49
CA GLU A 26 -1.61 -16.96 -9.20
C GLU A 26 -1.83 -15.83 -8.20
N VAL A 27 -2.96 -15.84 -7.48
CA VAL A 27 -3.30 -14.79 -6.53
C VAL A 27 -3.45 -15.37 -5.13
N VAL A 28 -2.71 -14.81 -4.19
CA VAL A 28 -2.90 -15.02 -2.75
C VAL A 28 -3.73 -13.86 -2.22
N GLU A 29 -5.00 -14.14 -1.93
CA GLU A 29 -5.98 -13.19 -1.40
C GLU A 29 -5.88 -13.12 0.12
N VAL A 30 -5.79 -11.92 0.67
CA VAL A 30 -5.69 -11.66 2.12
C VAL A 30 -6.71 -10.58 2.51
N ALA A 31 -7.76 -10.97 3.23
CA ALA A 31 -8.82 -10.03 3.59
C ALA A 31 -8.44 -9.08 4.73
N ASP A 32 -7.62 -9.57 5.67
CA ASP A 32 -7.14 -8.80 6.82
C ASP A 32 -5.66 -8.44 6.64
N ILE A 33 -5.33 -7.15 6.73
CA ILE A 33 -3.96 -6.69 6.52
C ILE A 33 -3.00 -7.25 7.57
N ASP A 34 -3.51 -7.59 8.75
CA ASP A 34 -2.71 -8.18 9.85
C ASP A 34 -2.29 -9.63 9.58
N ASP A 35 -2.91 -10.30 8.60
CA ASP A 35 -2.52 -11.64 8.16
C ASP A 35 -1.34 -11.62 7.16
N VAL A 36 -1.01 -10.46 6.58
CA VAL A 36 0.05 -10.34 5.57
C VAL A 36 1.40 -10.86 6.08
N PRO A 37 1.89 -10.50 7.29
CA PRO A 37 3.16 -11.01 7.78
C PRO A 37 3.24 -12.55 7.87
N ARG A 38 2.16 -13.19 8.33
CA ARG A 38 2.08 -14.65 8.42
C ARG A 38 2.11 -15.26 7.03
N VAL A 39 1.29 -14.75 6.10
CA VAL A 39 1.23 -15.23 4.71
C VAL A 39 2.58 -15.09 3.99
N CYS A 40 3.29 -13.98 4.20
CA CYS A 40 4.63 -13.77 3.64
C CYS A 40 5.66 -14.72 4.25
N THR A 41 5.58 -14.98 5.55
CA THR A 41 6.45 -15.94 6.24
C THR A 41 6.24 -17.35 5.70
N ASP A 42 4.98 -17.79 5.59
CA ASP A 42 4.60 -19.12 5.09
C ASP A 42 5.01 -19.32 3.61
N ALA A 43 4.93 -18.25 2.81
CA ALA A 43 5.32 -18.29 1.40
C ALA A 43 6.85 -18.34 1.18
N GLY A 44 7.62 -17.75 2.09
CA GLY A 44 9.08 -17.66 2.01
C GLY A 44 9.60 -16.50 1.15
N ALA A 45 10.93 -16.38 1.09
CA ALA A 45 11.61 -15.29 0.40
C ALA A 45 11.38 -15.32 -1.12
N ALA A 46 11.25 -14.14 -1.74
CA ALA A 46 11.09 -13.97 -3.19
C ALA A 46 9.94 -14.81 -3.82
N ALA A 47 8.88 -15.07 -3.05
CA ALA A 47 7.72 -15.85 -3.46
C ALA A 47 6.77 -15.09 -4.41
N PHE A 48 6.77 -13.75 -4.38
CA PHE A 48 5.79 -12.91 -5.08
C PHE A 48 6.44 -11.99 -6.12
N GLU A 49 5.82 -11.89 -7.30
CA GLU A 49 6.16 -10.94 -8.39
C GLU A 49 5.63 -9.52 -8.12
N GLY A 50 4.66 -9.39 -7.21
CA GLY A 50 4.12 -8.11 -6.81
C GLY A 50 3.15 -8.23 -5.64
N TYR A 51 2.88 -7.07 -5.05
CA TYR A 51 1.94 -6.92 -3.94
C TYR A 51 0.99 -5.75 -4.22
N ILE A 52 -0.31 -6.00 -4.09
CA ILE A 52 -1.36 -5.00 -4.23
C ILE A 52 -2.02 -4.76 -2.86
N GLN A 53 -1.88 -3.56 -2.32
CA GLN A 53 -2.59 -3.10 -1.13
C GLN A 53 -3.83 -2.30 -1.50
N LEU A 54 -4.97 -2.96 -1.41
CA LEU A 54 -6.29 -2.36 -1.55
C LEU A 54 -6.72 -1.66 -0.24
N PRO A 55 -7.74 -0.80 -0.28
CA PRO A 55 -8.31 -0.23 0.93
C PRO A 55 -8.83 -1.35 1.85
N ALA A 56 -8.52 -1.25 3.15
CA ALA A 56 -9.10 -2.13 4.16
C ALA A 56 -10.54 -1.70 4.48
N THR A 57 -11.37 -2.65 4.89
CA THR A 57 -12.67 -2.31 5.49
C THR A 57 -12.43 -2.00 6.94
N PHE A 58 -12.77 -0.79 7.38
CA PHE A 58 -12.86 -0.53 8.80
C PHE A 58 -13.99 0.45 9.08
N THR A 59 -14.70 0.20 10.17
CA THR A 59 -15.64 1.15 10.73
C THR A 59 -14.85 2.09 11.63
N VAL A 60 -14.82 3.37 11.30
CA VAL A 60 -14.15 4.37 12.14
C VAL A 60 -14.83 4.37 13.52
N GLN A 61 -14.05 4.15 14.58
CA GLN A 61 -14.55 4.17 15.95
C GLN A 61 -14.13 5.45 16.68
N GLY A 62 -14.97 5.91 17.62
CA GLY A 62 -14.66 7.02 18.52
C GLY A 62 -15.80 8.00 18.73
N ASP A 63 -15.94 8.46 19.97
CA ASP A 63 -17.02 9.36 20.39
C ASP A 63 -16.77 10.82 19.97
N THR A 64 -15.51 11.18 19.69
CA THR A 64 -15.09 12.52 19.27
C THR A 64 -14.46 12.52 17.88
N ALA A 65 -14.41 13.69 17.23
CA ALA A 65 -13.73 13.85 15.95
C ALA A 65 -12.25 13.44 16.03
N VAL A 66 -11.53 13.87 17.08
CA VAL A 66 -10.12 13.53 17.30
C VAL A 66 -9.92 12.02 17.41
N THR A 67 -10.74 11.34 18.21
CA THR A 67 -10.63 9.87 18.38
C THR A 67 -10.95 9.11 17.09
N ARG A 68 -11.89 9.62 16.27
CA ARG A 68 -12.21 9.04 14.97
C ARG A 68 -11.09 9.19 13.97
N VAL A 69 -10.50 10.39 13.88
CA VAL A 69 -9.32 10.64 13.03
C VAL A 69 -8.14 9.79 13.49
N HIS A 70 -7.85 9.73 14.79
CA HIS A 70 -6.80 8.87 15.33
C HIS A 70 -7.01 7.40 14.93
N HIS A 71 -8.20 6.84 15.17
CA HIS A 71 -8.52 5.46 14.77
C HIS A 71 -8.37 5.25 13.26
N PHE A 72 -8.82 6.23 12.46
CA PHE A 72 -8.69 6.19 11.00
C PHE A 72 -7.23 6.11 10.54
N PHE A 73 -6.35 6.95 11.09
CA PHE A 73 -4.95 6.94 10.71
C PHE A 73 -4.21 5.72 11.26
N ALA A 74 -4.41 5.36 12.53
CA ALA A 74 -3.75 4.22 13.16
C ALA A 74 -4.11 2.89 12.46
N GLU A 75 -5.40 2.56 12.40
CA GLU A 75 -5.88 1.26 11.93
C GLU A 75 -6.03 1.20 10.40
N GLY A 76 -6.20 2.34 9.73
CA GLY A 76 -6.42 2.39 8.29
C GLY A 76 -5.14 2.65 7.48
N VAL A 77 -4.45 3.75 7.80
CA VAL A 77 -3.32 4.23 6.99
C VAL A 77 -1.99 3.65 7.47
N LEU A 78 -1.74 3.69 8.77
CA LEU A 78 -0.48 3.26 9.38
C LEU A 78 -0.36 1.73 9.45
N ALA A 79 -1.46 0.99 9.54
CA ALA A 79 -1.47 -0.48 9.45
C ALA A 79 -0.82 -1.04 8.16
N ARG A 80 -0.72 -0.22 7.10
CA ARG A 80 -0.02 -0.61 5.86
C ARG A 80 1.48 -0.78 6.03
N PHE A 81 2.10 -0.07 6.98
CA PHE A 81 3.55 -0.07 7.20
C PHE A 81 4.08 -1.44 7.64
N PRO A 82 3.57 -2.07 8.72
CA PRO A 82 4.05 -3.39 9.13
C PRO A 82 3.80 -4.46 8.05
N ALA A 83 2.67 -4.38 7.33
CA ALA A 83 2.39 -5.30 6.23
C ALA A 83 3.39 -5.18 5.07
N VAL A 84 3.76 -3.95 4.68
CA VAL A 84 4.80 -3.74 3.66
C VAL A 84 6.16 -4.22 4.15
N ALA A 85 6.55 -3.86 5.38
CA ALA A 85 7.82 -4.30 5.95
C ALA A 85 7.96 -5.82 5.96
N ALA A 86 6.88 -6.54 6.30
CA ALA A 86 6.86 -8.00 6.27
C ALA A 86 6.80 -8.60 4.86
N ALA A 87 6.18 -7.90 3.89
CA ALA A 87 6.09 -8.36 2.51
C ALA A 87 7.40 -8.20 1.74
N LEU A 88 8.22 -7.19 2.04
CA LEU A 88 9.44 -6.88 1.29
C LEU A 88 10.38 -8.09 1.08
N PRO A 89 10.71 -8.91 2.11
CA PRO A 89 11.54 -10.10 1.90
C PRO A 89 10.90 -11.18 1.01
N ALA A 90 9.56 -11.23 0.97
CA ALA A 90 8.80 -12.19 0.16
C ALA A 90 8.61 -11.70 -1.29
N LEU A 91 8.95 -10.45 -1.60
CA LEU A 91 8.92 -9.90 -2.95
C LEU A 91 10.19 -10.25 -3.72
N LYS A 92 10.03 -10.54 -5.01
CA LYS A 92 11.16 -10.68 -5.93
C LYS A 92 11.83 -9.33 -6.21
N PRO A 93 13.11 -9.33 -6.64
CA PRO A 93 13.72 -8.16 -7.25
C PRO A 93 12.87 -7.64 -8.42
N ASP A 94 12.90 -6.33 -8.66
CA ASP A 94 12.12 -5.66 -9.72
C ASP A 94 10.58 -5.80 -9.63
N SER A 95 10.06 -6.31 -8.51
CA SER A 95 8.63 -6.44 -8.25
C SER A 95 7.90 -5.09 -8.22
N ARG A 96 6.57 -5.14 -8.30
CA ARG A 96 5.70 -3.97 -8.16
C ARG A 96 4.93 -4.01 -6.85
N LEU A 97 4.97 -2.90 -6.11
CA LEU A 97 4.11 -2.62 -4.98
C LEU A 97 3.07 -1.57 -5.39
N THR A 98 1.81 -1.96 -5.43
CA THR A 98 0.69 -1.11 -5.86
C THR A 98 -0.18 -0.75 -4.67
N PHE A 99 -0.27 0.53 -4.34
CA PHE A 99 -1.19 1.05 -3.33
C PHE A 99 -2.45 1.58 -4.01
N VAL A 100 -3.61 1.20 -3.50
CA VAL A 100 -4.88 1.83 -3.86
C VAL A 100 -5.36 2.63 -2.66
N THR A 101 -5.55 3.92 -2.87
CA THR A 101 -6.09 4.81 -1.84
C THR A 101 -7.60 4.61 -1.74
N GLY A 102 -8.15 4.46 -0.53
CA GLY A 102 -9.59 4.21 -0.35
C GLY A 102 -10.47 5.45 -0.47
N VAL A 103 -11.78 5.27 -0.49
CA VAL A 103 -12.72 6.40 -0.28
C VAL A 103 -12.77 6.69 1.23
N LEU A 104 -12.65 7.96 1.62
CA LEU A 104 -12.84 8.35 3.01
C LEU A 104 -14.33 8.29 3.37
N PRO A 105 -14.71 7.82 4.56
CA PRO A 105 -16.06 8.07 5.08
C PRO A 105 -16.33 9.58 5.08
N GLN A 106 -17.52 10.01 4.62
CA GLN A 106 -17.84 11.44 4.46
C GLN A 106 -17.62 12.24 5.75
N ASP A 107 -17.81 11.59 6.91
CA ASP A 107 -17.72 12.15 8.25
C ASP A 107 -16.29 12.53 8.69
N VAL A 108 -15.27 12.08 7.94
CA VAL A 108 -13.83 12.33 8.16
C VAL A 108 -13.10 12.66 6.86
N SER A 109 -13.84 13.08 5.82
CA SER A 109 -13.31 13.33 4.48
C SER A 109 -13.12 14.83 4.22
N THR A 110 -12.19 15.47 4.90
CA THR A 110 -11.74 16.81 4.47
C THR A 110 -10.76 16.68 3.29
N GLU A 111 -10.54 17.76 2.54
CA GLU A 111 -9.51 17.79 1.49
C GLU A 111 -8.11 17.54 2.07
N ASP A 112 -7.85 18.02 3.28
CA ASP A 112 -6.60 17.82 4.01
C ASP A 112 -6.37 16.34 4.37
N ASP A 113 -7.43 15.60 4.73
CA ASP A 113 -7.34 14.16 5.02
C ASP A 113 -6.96 13.34 3.78
N VAL A 114 -7.47 13.73 2.61
CA VAL A 114 -7.10 13.10 1.32
C VAL A 114 -5.63 13.37 1.01
N ALA A 115 -5.17 14.61 1.17
CA ALA A 115 -3.79 15.01 0.94
C ALA A 115 -2.81 14.32 1.91
N ALA A 116 -3.14 14.29 3.20
CA ALA A 116 -2.32 13.64 4.23
C ALA A 116 -2.16 12.14 3.96
N ARG A 117 -3.23 11.45 3.58
CA ARG A 117 -3.17 10.02 3.24
C ARG A 117 -2.31 9.76 2.01
N ALA A 118 -2.45 10.57 0.97
CA ALA A 118 -1.60 10.46 -0.22
C ALA A 118 -0.12 10.67 0.13
N ALA A 119 0.17 11.65 0.98
CA ALA A 119 1.52 11.90 1.49
C ALA A 119 2.08 10.70 2.29
N LEU A 120 1.30 10.09 3.17
CA LEU A 120 1.72 8.91 3.95
C LEU A 120 1.96 7.69 3.07
N VAL A 121 1.10 7.42 2.09
CA VAL A 121 1.31 6.34 1.11
C VAL A 121 2.59 6.58 0.30
N ARG A 122 2.85 7.83 -0.09
CA ARG A 122 4.10 8.21 -0.77
C ARG A 122 5.32 7.99 0.13
N ILE A 123 5.24 8.36 1.40
CA ILE A 123 6.30 8.12 2.40
C ILE A 123 6.58 6.62 2.53
N LEU A 124 5.53 5.80 2.68
CA LEU A 124 5.63 4.35 2.78
C LEU A 124 6.28 3.75 1.53
N GLY A 125 5.85 4.17 0.33
CA GLY A 125 6.43 3.71 -0.92
C GLY A 125 7.94 3.99 -1.01
N ARG A 126 8.36 5.20 -0.63
CA ARG A 126 9.78 5.58 -0.61
C ARG A 126 10.59 4.81 0.44
N ALA A 127 10.02 4.58 1.63
CA ALA A 127 10.64 3.73 2.65
C ALA A 127 10.82 2.29 2.13
N ALA A 128 9.79 1.73 1.48
CA ALA A 128 9.86 0.41 0.89
C ALA A 128 10.94 0.29 -0.20
N GLN A 129 11.12 1.34 -1.00
CA GLN A 129 12.21 1.38 -1.99
C GLN A 129 13.60 1.44 -1.36
N ALA A 130 13.75 2.14 -0.23
CA ALA A 130 15.01 2.22 0.49
C ALA A 130 15.42 0.87 1.11
N ASP A 131 14.44 0.08 1.56
CA ASP A 131 14.66 -1.24 2.17
C ASP A 131 14.75 -2.38 1.15
N ALA A 132 14.26 -2.19 -0.08
CA ALA A 132 14.26 -3.23 -1.11
C ALA A 132 15.66 -3.49 -1.68
N ALA A 133 15.98 -4.76 -1.93
CA ALA A 133 17.29 -5.21 -2.41
C ALA A 133 17.71 -4.67 -3.80
N ASN A 134 16.76 -4.13 -4.57
CA ASN A 134 16.87 -3.20 -5.72
C ASN A 134 15.65 -3.35 -6.64
N GLY A 135 15.30 -2.29 -7.37
CA GLY A 135 14.36 -2.36 -8.50
C GLY A 135 12.87 -2.34 -8.15
N LEU A 136 12.50 -2.25 -6.88
CA LEU A 136 11.09 -2.15 -6.45
C LEU A 136 10.42 -0.93 -7.11
N ARG A 137 9.35 -1.20 -7.85
CA ARG A 137 8.53 -0.17 -8.50
C ARG A 137 7.29 0.10 -7.65
N ILE A 138 7.06 1.37 -7.31
CA ILE A 138 5.88 1.79 -6.57
C ILE A 138 4.84 2.35 -7.53
N CYS A 139 3.59 1.90 -7.40
CA CYS A 139 2.45 2.46 -8.12
C CYS A 139 1.39 2.90 -7.10
N THR A 140 0.76 4.06 -7.31
CA THR A 140 -0.33 4.53 -6.46
C THR A 140 -1.54 4.86 -7.32
N LEU A 141 -2.69 4.30 -6.97
CA LEU A 141 -3.97 4.54 -7.64
C LEU A 141 -4.96 5.23 -6.70
N GLY A 142 -5.75 6.13 -7.28
CA GLY A 142 -6.86 6.80 -6.60
C GLY A 142 -8.02 5.86 -6.28
N SER A 143 -8.93 6.32 -5.42
CA SER A 143 -10.09 5.55 -4.96
C SER A 143 -11.14 5.24 -6.03
N GLY A 144 -11.06 5.90 -7.19
CA GLY A 144 -11.92 5.64 -8.34
C GLY A 144 -11.41 4.54 -9.27
N ALA A 145 -10.25 3.95 -9.01
CA ALA A 145 -9.67 2.93 -9.87
C ALA A 145 -10.50 1.63 -9.84
N THR A 146 -10.84 1.14 -11.03
CA THR A 146 -11.54 -0.12 -11.22
C THR A 146 -10.62 -1.32 -10.96
N ALA A 147 -11.19 -2.49 -10.65
CA ALA A 147 -10.42 -3.71 -10.46
C ALA A 147 -9.49 -4.02 -11.66
N LYS A 148 -9.96 -3.74 -12.88
CA LYS A 148 -9.18 -3.90 -14.10
C LYS A 148 -8.00 -2.94 -14.19
N GLU A 149 -8.20 -1.66 -13.87
CA GLU A 149 -7.11 -0.68 -13.85
C GLU A 149 -6.06 -1.04 -12.80
N ILE A 150 -6.50 -1.50 -11.62
CA ILE A 150 -5.62 -1.94 -10.54
C ILE A 150 -4.77 -3.13 -11.00
N ALA A 151 -5.40 -4.19 -11.50
CA ALA A 151 -4.69 -5.38 -11.97
C ALA A 151 -3.70 -5.06 -13.10
N LEU A 152 -4.12 -4.28 -14.12
CA LEU A 152 -3.25 -3.92 -15.24
C LEU A 152 -2.09 -3.02 -14.81
N THR A 153 -2.28 -2.13 -13.84
CA THR A 153 -1.21 -1.32 -13.25
C THR A 153 -0.21 -2.19 -12.51
N ALA A 154 -0.68 -3.13 -11.68
CA ALA A 154 0.17 -4.07 -10.96
C ALA A 154 0.98 -4.96 -11.92
N LEU A 155 0.43 -5.29 -13.10
CA LEU A 155 1.13 -6.01 -14.15
C LEU A 155 2.06 -5.13 -15.01
N GLY A 156 2.03 -3.81 -14.82
CA GLY A 156 2.80 -2.84 -15.63
C GLY A 156 2.30 -2.68 -17.05
N ARG A 157 1.01 -2.95 -17.28
CA ARG A 157 0.34 -2.89 -18.59
C ARG A 157 -0.58 -1.66 -18.72
N SER A 158 -0.62 -0.78 -17.72
CA SER A 158 -1.41 0.46 -17.79
C SER A 158 -0.71 1.53 -18.63
N SER A 159 -1.44 2.16 -19.54
CA SER A 159 -0.89 3.16 -20.47
C SER A 159 -0.93 4.62 -19.99
N GLY A 160 -1.40 4.97 -18.77
CA GLY A 160 -1.60 6.39 -18.47
C GLY A 160 -2.02 6.89 -17.08
N ALA A 161 -1.94 6.13 -15.99
CA ALA A 161 -2.29 6.65 -14.65
C ALA A 161 -1.06 6.79 -13.74
N ALA A 162 -0.51 8.00 -13.72
CA ALA A 162 0.44 8.58 -12.75
C ALA A 162 1.31 7.60 -11.91
N SER A 163 2.39 7.10 -12.49
CA SER A 163 3.55 6.67 -11.72
C SER A 163 4.25 7.91 -11.17
N THR A 164 3.94 8.35 -9.95
CA THR A 164 4.73 9.39 -9.29
C THR A 164 6.00 8.75 -8.74
N THR A 165 6.97 8.52 -9.60
CA THR A 165 8.35 8.27 -9.17
C THR A 165 8.92 9.63 -8.76
N SER A 166 8.73 10.02 -7.50
CA SER A 166 9.43 11.20 -6.99
C SER A 166 10.92 10.87 -6.81
N GLU A 167 11.77 11.85 -7.09
CA GLU A 167 13.23 11.70 -7.00
C GLU A 167 13.70 11.45 -5.56
N PRO A 168 14.78 10.67 -5.37
CA PRO A 168 15.28 10.26 -4.05
C PRO A 168 15.72 11.41 -3.14
N GLU A 169 16.12 12.56 -3.68
CA GLU A 169 16.64 13.71 -2.91
C GLU A 169 15.60 14.31 -1.95
N GLU A 170 14.36 14.44 -2.41
CA GLU A 170 13.27 15.00 -1.61
C GLU A 170 12.92 14.08 -0.43
N TYR A 171 13.24 12.77 -0.48
CA TYR A 171 13.05 11.85 0.64
C TYR A 171 14.10 11.98 1.73
N SER A 172 15.36 12.07 1.30
CA SER A 172 16.49 12.18 2.22
C SER A 172 16.40 13.45 3.08
N GLU A 173 15.92 14.56 2.53
CA GLU A 173 15.78 15.82 3.25
C GLU A 173 14.72 15.74 4.35
N TRP A 174 13.50 15.26 4.06
CA TRP A 174 12.48 15.13 5.11
C TRP A 174 12.84 14.07 6.15
N ARG A 175 13.54 12.99 5.75
CA ARG A 175 13.99 11.97 6.70
C ARG A 175 15.01 12.55 7.68
N ILE A 176 15.92 13.39 7.19
CA ILE A 176 16.89 14.09 8.02
C ILE A 176 16.17 15.07 8.97
N GLU A 177 15.15 15.78 8.49
CA GLU A 177 14.37 16.71 9.31
C GLU A 177 13.55 15.99 10.39
N LEU A 178 12.85 14.91 10.02
CA LEU A 178 12.01 14.12 10.93
C LEU A 178 12.83 13.37 11.97
N LEU A 179 13.97 12.80 11.57
CA LEU A 179 14.93 12.25 12.53
C LEU A 179 15.49 13.39 13.40
N GLY A 180 15.93 14.51 12.81
CA GLY A 180 16.46 15.66 13.55
C GLY A 180 15.53 16.16 14.67
N MET A 181 14.21 16.14 14.45
CA MET A 181 13.23 16.47 15.50
C MET A 181 13.19 15.44 16.64
N MET A 182 13.35 14.14 16.36
CA MET A 182 13.42 13.09 17.39
C MET A 182 14.66 13.21 18.30
N TRP A 183 15.77 13.76 17.80
CA TRP A 183 17.01 13.93 18.59
C TRP A 183 17.10 15.30 19.28
N ALA A 184 16.22 16.25 18.93
CA ALA A 184 16.17 17.58 19.55
C ALA A 184 15.40 17.60 20.89
N GLU A 185 14.74 16.49 21.27
CA GLU A 185 13.98 16.36 22.52
C GLU A 185 14.75 15.65 23.66
N THR A 186 16.07 15.47 23.54
CA THR A 186 16.98 15.01 24.62
C THR A 186 18.00 16.07 24.99
#